data_AF-A0A4P7VIS9-F1
#
_entry.id   AF-A0A4P7VIS9-F1
#
_cell.length_a   1.000
_cell.length_b   1.000
_cell.length_c   1.000
_cell.angle_alpha   90.00
_cell.angle_beta   90.00
_cell.angle_gamma   90.00
#
_symmetry.space_group_name_H-M   'P 1'
#
loop_
_entity.id
_entity.type
_entity.pdbx_description
1 polymer ?
#
loop_
_entity_poly.entity_id
_entity_poly.type
_entity_poly.pdbx_seq_one_letter_code
_entity_poly.pdbx_strand_id
1 'polypeptide(L)'
;MAIVGGYVAKRDYSSALDSLIAMEPEVIANAHDSYKIFFFDQLARCYDSDRQSRKAIDIWHSIYDGKNISVNTLAHWAHAYYHINELDSAYMLIQQANKLPRNNTDEALCRNVEYDILEKMGRKAELARVDSLRNIAAGNTMKERKLEESSLALNLKYDSATRNARIEAAEARNRTNIAIFIAMLLAISGVAAYIFMNKRNQLLKLEHENDILKIKTMQDNLFKSDCRNKDMSARISELFHTRFNLIDALAATYFECKR
;
A
#
# COMPACT_ATOMS: atom_id res chain seq x y z
N MET A 1 -12.73 -20.18 14.12
CA MET A 1 -13.15 -18.95 14.81
C MET A 1 -13.89 -17.96 13.91
N ALA A 2 -13.26 -17.27 12.94
CA ALA A 2 -13.91 -16.19 12.18
C ALA A 2 -15.09 -16.67 11.30
N ILE A 3 -14.98 -17.84 10.67
CA ILE A 3 -16.03 -18.42 9.83
C ILE A 3 -17.27 -18.81 10.66
N VAL A 4 -17.06 -19.47 11.81
CA VAL A 4 -18.13 -19.86 12.74
C VAL A 4 -18.84 -18.64 13.32
N GLY A 5 -18.09 -17.60 13.69
CA GLY A 5 -18.68 -16.32 14.13
C GLY A 5 -19.53 -15.68 13.03
N GLY A 6 -19.13 -15.82 11.76
CA GLY A 6 -19.91 -15.36 10.62
C GLY A 6 -21.24 -16.11 10.43
N TYR A 7 -21.25 -17.43 10.60
CA TYR A 7 -22.48 -18.22 10.55
C TYR A 7 -23.43 -17.87 11.69
N VAL A 8 -22.90 -17.79 12.92
CA VAL A 8 -23.68 -17.40 14.11
C VAL A 8 -24.24 -15.98 13.97
N ALA A 9 -23.46 -15.02 13.46
CA ALA A 9 -23.93 -13.65 13.21
C ALA A 9 -25.06 -13.60 12.17
N LYS A 10 -25.04 -14.50 11.18
CA LYS A 10 -26.12 -14.66 10.19
C LYS A 10 -27.28 -15.53 10.67
N ARG A 11 -27.21 -16.07 11.91
CA ARG A 11 -28.16 -17.05 12.47
C ARG A 11 -28.27 -18.33 11.64
N ASP A 12 -27.22 -18.67 10.90
CA ASP A 12 -27.09 -19.94 10.18
C ASP A 12 -26.54 -21.01 11.12
N TYR A 13 -27.37 -21.39 12.08
CA TYR A 13 -26.99 -22.28 13.16
C TYR A 13 -26.76 -23.72 12.68
N SER A 14 -27.47 -24.16 11.63
CA SER A 14 -27.26 -25.45 10.99
C SER A 14 -25.84 -25.58 10.43
N SER A 15 -25.34 -24.55 9.75
CA SER A 15 -23.98 -24.59 9.17
C SER A 15 -22.88 -24.40 10.24
N ALA A 16 -23.23 -23.83 11.39
CA ALA A 16 -22.29 -23.62 12.49
C ALA A 16 -22.07 -24.85 13.37
N LEU A 17 -23.02 -25.80 13.40
CA LEU A 17 -23.07 -26.86 14.41
C LEU A 17 -21.81 -27.73 14.47
N ASP A 18 -21.41 -28.34 13.35
CA ASP A 18 -20.25 -29.24 13.31
C ASP A 18 -18.96 -28.54 13.76
N SER A 19 -18.83 -27.27 13.37
CA SER A 19 -17.67 -26.45 13.75
C SER A 19 -17.67 -26.12 15.24
N LEU A 20 -18.83 -25.82 15.83
CA LEU A 20 -18.94 -25.57 17.27
C LEU A 20 -18.67 -26.86 18.06
N ILE A 21 -19.20 -28.01 17.65
CA ILE A 21 -18.92 -29.30 18.29
C ILE A 21 -17.42 -29.60 18.25
N ALA A 22 -16.75 -29.41 17.11
CA ALA A 22 -15.32 -29.63 16.99
C ALA A 22 -14.47 -28.71 17.90
N MET A 23 -14.96 -27.50 18.18
CA MET A 23 -14.29 -26.53 19.04
C MET A 23 -14.55 -26.74 20.54
N GLU A 24 -15.57 -27.51 20.91
CA GLU A 24 -16.02 -27.66 22.31
C GLU A 24 -14.91 -28.10 23.27
N PRO A 25 -14.07 -29.12 22.99
CA PRO A 25 -13.03 -29.55 23.92
C PRO A 25 -11.99 -28.45 24.21
N GLU A 26 -11.62 -27.69 23.19
CA GLU A 26 -10.63 -26.61 23.31
C GLU A 26 -11.20 -25.44 24.12
N VAL A 27 -12.46 -25.07 23.88
CA VAL A 27 -13.15 -23.99 24.60
C VAL A 27 -13.35 -24.34 26.07
N ILE A 28 -13.75 -25.58 26.38
CA ILE A 28 -13.92 -26.04 27.77
C ILE A 28 -12.60 -26.00 28.53
N ALA A 29 -11.50 -26.42 27.89
CA ALA A 29 -10.19 -26.48 28.52
C ALA A 29 -9.56 -25.10 28.75
N ASN A 30 -9.72 -24.16 27.80
CA ASN A 30 -8.87 -22.97 27.75
C ASN A 30 -9.61 -21.63 27.88
N ALA A 31 -10.93 -21.58 27.67
CA ALA A 31 -11.65 -20.31 27.65
C ALA A 31 -12.00 -19.80 29.05
N HIS A 32 -12.24 -18.50 29.15
CA HIS A 32 -12.81 -17.87 30.33
C HIS A 32 -14.30 -18.24 30.47
N ASP A 33 -14.82 -18.31 31.70
CA ASP A 33 -16.19 -18.77 31.97
C ASP A 33 -17.27 -17.95 31.25
N SER A 34 -17.08 -16.64 31.14
CA SER A 34 -18.00 -15.78 30.37
C SER A 34 -18.06 -16.16 28.89
N TYR A 35 -16.92 -16.55 28.30
CA TYR A 35 -16.89 -17.04 26.91
C TYR A 35 -17.49 -18.43 26.80
N LYS A 36 -17.28 -19.31 27.80
CA LYS A 36 -17.93 -20.62 27.83
C LYS A 36 -19.45 -20.50 27.83
N ILE A 37 -20.02 -19.61 28.65
CA ILE A 37 -21.47 -19.35 28.67
C ILE A 37 -21.96 -18.88 27.29
N PHE A 38 -21.26 -17.91 26.68
CA PHE A 38 -21.60 -17.46 25.33
C PHE A 38 -21.53 -18.62 24.31
N PHE A 39 -20.46 -19.41 24.35
CA PHE A 39 -20.25 -20.54 23.46
C PHE A 39 -21.35 -21.60 23.60
N PHE A 40 -21.66 -22.01 24.84
CA PHE A 40 -22.72 -22.99 25.10
C PHE A 40 -24.10 -22.46 24.70
N ASP A 41 -24.37 -21.16 24.88
CA ASP A 41 -25.61 -20.55 24.38
C ASP A 41 -25.71 -20.64 22.85
N GLN A 42 -24.61 -20.38 22.13
CA GLN A 42 -24.60 -20.55 20.66
C GLN A 42 -24.74 -22.02 20.24
N LEU A 43 -24.08 -22.93 20.95
CA LEU A 43 -24.16 -24.37 20.70
C LEU A 43 -25.59 -24.89 20.93
N ALA A 44 -26.28 -24.45 21.99
CA ALA A 44 -27.67 -24.80 22.26
C ALA A 44 -28.61 -24.39 21.12
N ARG A 45 -28.44 -23.16 20.59
CA ARG A 45 -29.22 -22.69 19.41
C ARG A 45 -28.97 -23.55 18.18
N CYS A 46 -27.74 -24.03 17.98
CA CYS A 46 -27.40 -24.93 16.89
C CYS A 46 -28.04 -26.31 17.07
N TYR A 47 -28.05 -26.86 18.28
CA TYR A 47 -28.78 -28.09 18.57
C TYR A 47 -30.29 -27.95 18.34
N ASP A 48 -30.91 -26.84 18.77
CA ASP A 48 -32.34 -26.63 18.51
C ASP A 48 -32.64 -26.53 17.00
N SER A 49 -31.81 -25.80 16.25
CA SER A 49 -31.93 -25.70 14.79
C SER A 49 -31.78 -27.06 14.08
N ASP A 50 -31.02 -27.98 14.67
CA ASP A 50 -30.84 -29.36 14.19
C ASP A 50 -31.87 -30.34 14.78
N ARG A 51 -32.97 -29.84 15.33
CA ARG A 51 -34.06 -30.63 15.93
C ARG A 51 -33.65 -31.44 17.17
N GLN A 52 -32.51 -31.13 17.77
CA GLN A 52 -32.04 -31.69 19.04
C GLN A 52 -32.47 -30.79 20.22
N SER A 53 -33.73 -30.36 20.23
CA SER A 53 -34.24 -29.35 21.17
C SER A 53 -34.14 -29.74 22.65
N ARG A 54 -34.24 -31.03 23.00
CA ARG A 54 -34.00 -31.49 24.40
C ARG A 54 -32.57 -31.18 24.84
N LYS A 55 -31.59 -31.47 23.98
CA LYS A 55 -30.18 -31.20 24.26
C LYS A 55 -29.91 -29.70 24.40
N ALA A 56 -30.56 -28.87 23.57
CA ALA A 56 -30.49 -27.43 23.69
C ALA A 56 -31.03 -26.94 25.05
N ILE A 57 -32.19 -27.45 25.47
CA ILE A 57 -32.82 -27.14 26.76
C ILE A 57 -31.91 -27.53 27.94
N ASP A 58 -31.32 -28.72 27.92
CA ASP A 58 -30.39 -29.17 28.96
C ASP A 58 -29.18 -28.24 29.10
N ILE A 59 -28.63 -27.81 27.95
CA ILE A 59 -27.51 -26.85 27.95
C ILE A 59 -27.95 -25.52 28.56
N TRP A 60 -29.10 -24.95 28.16
CA TRP A 60 -29.57 -23.69 28.73
C TRP A 60 -29.83 -23.77 30.24
N HIS A 61 -30.41 -24.86 30.73
CA HIS A 61 -30.53 -25.10 32.17
C HIS A 61 -29.16 -25.09 32.86
N SER A 62 -28.17 -25.79 32.29
CA SER A 62 -26.83 -25.88 32.88
C SER A 62 -26.12 -24.52 33.01
N ILE A 63 -26.38 -23.57 32.11
CA ILE A 63 -25.68 -22.29 32.09
C ILE A 63 -26.48 -21.14 32.72
N TYR A 64 -27.82 -21.19 32.70
CA TYR A 64 -28.68 -20.05 33.07
C TYR A 64 -29.62 -20.28 34.26
N ASP A 65 -29.72 -21.48 34.84
CA ASP A 65 -30.58 -21.70 36.00
C ASP A 65 -30.22 -20.74 37.16
N GLY A 66 -31.22 -19.99 37.62
CA GLY A 66 -31.08 -18.99 38.69
C GLY A 66 -30.35 -17.69 38.30
N LYS A 67 -30.08 -17.46 37.01
CA LYS A 67 -29.37 -16.27 36.52
C LYS A 67 -30.27 -15.34 35.70
N ASN A 68 -29.80 -14.12 35.47
CA ASN A 68 -30.44 -13.19 34.54
C ASN A 68 -30.18 -13.64 33.10
N ILE A 69 -31.26 -13.75 32.33
CA ILE A 69 -31.24 -14.27 30.96
C ILE A 69 -31.65 -13.15 30.02
N SER A 70 -30.93 -13.02 28.90
CA SER A 70 -31.30 -12.04 27.86
C SER A 70 -32.60 -12.44 27.17
N VAL A 71 -33.34 -11.45 26.67
CA VAL A 71 -34.56 -11.66 25.87
C VAL A 71 -34.29 -12.66 24.75
N ASN A 72 -33.20 -12.44 24.02
CA ASN A 72 -32.85 -13.21 22.84
C ASN A 72 -32.72 -14.71 23.18
N THR A 73 -32.07 -15.03 24.29
CA THR A 73 -31.92 -16.39 24.79
C THR A 73 -33.26 -16.98 25.24
N LEU A 74 -34.06 -16.22 26.01
CA LEU A 74 -35.40 -16.67 26.44
C LEU A 74 -36.31 -17.00 25.26
N ALA A 75 -36.27 -16.22 24.18
CA ALA A 75 -37.06 -16.47 22.98
C ALA A 75 -36.62 -17.75 22.25
N HIS A 76 -35.31 -17.98 22.10
CA HIS A 76 -34.78 -19.24 21.55
C HIS A 76 -35.13 -20.43 22.43
N TRP A 77 -35.03 -20.28 23.75
CA TRP A 77 -35.38 -21.34 24.69
C TRP A 77 -36.88 -21.68 24.66
N ALA A 78 -37.75 -20.66 24.59
CA ALA A 78 -39.17 -20.85 24.40
C ALA A 78 -39.47 -21.63 23.11
N HIS A 79 -38.76 -21.32 22.02
CA HIS A 79 -38.93 -22.01 20.73
C HIS A 79 -38.51 -23.49 20.80
N ALA A 80 -37.46 -23.83 21.55
CA ALA A 80 -37.08 -25.22 21.77
C ALA A 80 -38.13 -26.02 22.55
N TYR A 81 -38.74 -25.42 23.58
CA TYR A 81 -39.89 -26.04 24.27
C TYR A 81 -41.10 -26.22 23.35
N TYR A 82 -41.34 -25.25 22.45
CA TYR A 82 -42.35 -25.37 21.41
C TYR A 82 -42.10 -26.57 20.48
N HIS A 83 -40.85 -26.81 20.07
CA HIS A 83 -40.47 -27.94 19.22
C HIS A 83 -40.76 -29.30 19.86
N ILE A 84 -40.54 -29.43 21.17
CA ILE A 84 -40.82 -30.67 21.92
C ILE A 84 -42.26 -30.78 22.46
N ASN A 85 -43.14 -29.86 22.06
CA ASN A 85 -44.56 -29.82 22.43
C ASN A 85 -44.85 -29.54 23.93
N GLU A 86 -43.90 -28.92 24.63
CA GLU A 86 -44.05 -28.47 26.02
C GLU A 86 -44.55 -27.01 26.02
N LEU A 87 -45.79 -26.81 25.59
CA LEU A 87 -46.32 -25.50 25.22
C LEU A 87 -46.47 -24.54 26.41
N ASP A 88 -46.74 -25.04 27.62
CA ASP A 88 -46.87 -24.20 28.81
C ASP A 88 -45.52 -23.58 29.20
N SER A 89 -44.44 -24.38 29.16
CA SER A 89 -43.06 -23.91 29.39
C SER A 89 -42.63 -22.92 28.32
N ALA A 90 -42.93 -23.22 27.05
CA ALA A 90 -42.68 -22.31 25.93
C ALA A 90 -43.39 -20.97 26.15
N TYR A 91 -44.67 -21.01 26.50
CA TYR A 91 -45.48 -19.81 26.73
C TYR A 91 -44.99 -19.01 27.94
N MET A 92 -44.63 -19.67 29.04
CA MET A 92 -44.09 -19.00 30.22
C MET A 92 -42.80 -18.23 29.89
N LEU A 93 -41.86 -18.86 29.18
CA LEU A 93 -40.60 -18.23 28.80
C LEU A 93 -40.78 -17.07 27.83
N ILE A 94 -41.66 -17.20 26.83
CA ILE A 94 -41.90 -16.09 25.90
C ILE A 94 -42.59 -14.91 26.60
N GLN A 95 -43.47 -15.16 27.57
CA GLN A 95 -44.05 -14.10 28.39
C GLN A 95 -43.01 -13.44 29.30
N GLN A 96 -42.03 -14.19 29.81
CA GLN A 96 -40.89 -13.62 30.54
C GLN A 96 -40.04 -12.72 29.63
N ALA A 97 -39.71 -13.19 28.42
CA ALA A 97 -39.00 -12.40 27.41
C ALA A 97 -39.76 -11.11 27.08
N ASN A 98 -41.10 -11.21 26.98
CA ASN A 98 -41.96 -10.09 26.65
C ASN A 98 -41.98 -8.96 27.70
N LYS A 99 -41.61 -9.25 28.96
CA LYS A 99 -41.55 -8.27 30.06
C LYS A 99 -40.24 -7.48 30.09
N LEU A 100 -39.22 -7.92 29.36
CA LEU A 100 -37.90 -7.29 29.37
C LEU A 100 -37.80 -6.22 28.26
N PRO A 101 -36.93 -5.20 28.44
CA PRO A 101 -36.60 -4.24 27.39
C PRO A 101 -35.94 -4.93 26.18
N ARG A 102 -36.33 -4.53 24.97
CA ARG A 102 -35.96 -5.21 23.72
C ARG A 102 -35.61 -4.23 22.62
N ASN A 103 -34.61 -4.59 21.82
CA ASN A 103 -34.35 -3.93 20.54
C ASN A 103 -35.32 -4.47 19.46
N ASN A 104 -35.32 -3.87 18.28
CA ASN A 104 -36.22 -4.25 17.18
C ASN A 104 -36.01 -5.69 16.68
N THR A 105 -34.77 -6.19 16.68
CA THR A 105 -34.47 -7.56 16.25
C THR A 105 -34.97 -8.60 17.26
N ASP A 106 -34.83 -8.33 18.55
CA ASP A 106 -35.34 -9.17 19.64
C ASP A 106 -36.88 -9.11 19.70
N GLU A 107 -37.47 -7.94 19.45
CA GLU A 107 -38.93 -7.80 19.32
C GLU A 107 -39.46 -8.68 18.18
N ALA A 108 -38.85 -8.63 16.99
CA ALA A 108 -39.25 -9.46 15.86
C ALA A 108 -39.14 -10.96 16.17
N LEU A 109 -38.05 -11.39 16.80
CA LEU A 109 -37.87 -12.78 17.24
C LEU A 109 -38.97 -13.19 18.23
N CYS A 110 -39.22 -12.38 19.26
CA CYS A 110 -40.22 -12.70 20.27
C CYS A 110 -41.62 -12.81 19.68
N ARG A 111 -42.02 -11.91 18.76
CA ARG A 111 -43.36 -11.97 18.14
C ARG A 111 -43.54 -13.16 17.23
N ASN A 112 -42.51 -13.58 16.51
CA ASN A 112 -42.57 -14.81 15.71
C ASN A 112 -42.77 -16.03 16.61
N VAL A 113 -41.93 -16.18 17.65
CA VAL A 113 -42.01 -17.31 18.57
C VAL A 113 -43.35 -17.31 19.34
N GLU A 114 -43.82 -16.15 19.80
CA GLU A 114 -45.12 -16.02 20.47
C GLU A 114 -46.27 -16.41 19.55
N TYR A 115 -46.22 -16.01 18.27
CA TYR A 115 -47.22 -16.41 17.27
C TYR A 115 -47.26 -17.93 17.11
N ASP A 116 -46.10 -18.58 16.89
CA ASP A 116 -46.01 -20.02 16.66
C ASP A 116 -46.54 -20.82 17.86
N ILE A 117 -46.19 -20.39 19.09
CA ILE A 117 -46.69 -20.99 20.32
C ILE A 117 -48.21 -20.86 20.42
N LEU A 118 -48.75 -19.65 20.26
CA LEU A 118 -50.19 -19.40 20.36
C LEU A 118 -50.99 -20.15 19.29
N GLU A 119 -50.43 -20.27 18.09
CA GLU A 119 -51.06 -21.00 16.98
C GLU A 119 -51.18 -22.49 17.33
N LYS A 120 -50.08 -23.09 17.81
CA LYS A 120 -50.05 -24.50 18.22
C LYS A 120 -50.88 -24.78 19.49
N MET A 121 -51.03 -23.80 20.37
CA MET A 121 -51.99 -23.86 21.50
C MET A 121 -53.46 -23.65 21.09
N GLY A 122 -53.74 -23.24 19.84
CA GLY A 122 -55.10 -22.97 19.36
C GLY A 122 -55.72 -21.65 19.86
N ARG A 123 -54.91 -20.70 20.35
CA ARG A 123 -55.37 -19.44 20.97
C ARG A 123 -55.65 -18.34 19.94
N LYS A 124 -56.62 -18.59 19.06
CA LYS A 124 -56.94 -17.74 17.89
C LYS A 124 -57.24 -16.27 18.22
N ALA A 125 -57.86 -15.99 19.36
CA ALA A 125 -58.19 -14.61 19.75
C ALA A 125 -56.94 -13.73 19.95
N GLU A 126 -55.85 -14.32 20.46
CA GLU A 126 -54.61 -13.58 20.73
C GLU A 126 -53.71 -13.50 19.49
N LEU A 127 -53.84 -14.45 18.56
CA LEU A 127 -53.07 -14.49 17.33
C LEU A 127 -53.22 -13.21 16.50
N ALA A 128 -54.44 -12.68 16.36
CA ALA A 128 -54.66 -11.46 15.59
C ALA A 128 -53.88 -10.26 16.15
N ARG A 129 -53.77 -10.16 17.48
CA ARG A 129 -52.99 -9.12 18.15
C ARG A 129 -51.50 -9.31 17.89
N VAL A 130 -50.99 -10.52 18.05
CA VAL A 130 -49.56 -10.82 17.86
C VAL A 130 -49.15 -10.68 16.40
N ASP A 131 -50.01 -11.04 15.46
CA ASP A 131 -49.74 -10.87 14.02
C ASP A 131 -49.59 -9.40 13.63
N SER A 132 -50.43 -8.51 14.18
CA SER A 132 -50.26 -7.07 14.00
C SER A 132 -48.90 -6.57 14.53
N LEU A 133 -48.50 -7.03 15.72
CA LEU A 133 -47.20 -6.68 16.32
C LEU A 133 -46.03 -7.24 15.50
N ARG A 134 -46.18 -8.45 14.95
CA ARG A 134 -45.19 -9.08 14.06
C ARG A 134 -44.96 -8.24 12.80
N ASN A 135 -46.04 -7.76 12.18
CA ASN A 135 -45.95 -6.89 11.01
C ASN A 135 -45.24 -5.55 11.31
N ILE A 136 -45.51 -4.96 12.48
CA ILE A 136 -44.81 -3.75 12.93
C ILE A 136 -43.32 -4.02 13.15
N ALA A 137 -42.99 -5.11 13.85
CA ALA A 137 -41.61 -5.50 14.14
C ALA A 137 -40.81 -5.80 12.86
N ALA A 138 -41.43 -6.48 11.88
CA ALA A 138 -40.85 -6.72 10.57
C ALA A 138 -40.57 -5.39 9.82
N GLY A 139 -41.51 -4.46 9.86
CA GLY A 139 -41.35 -3.12 9.28
C GLY A 139 -40.19 -2.34 9.92
N ASN A 140 -40.03 -2.40 11.23
CA ASN A 140 -38.93 -1.73 11.94
C ASN A 140 -37.57 -2.37 11.62
N THR A 141 -37.49 -3.70 11.61
CA THR A 141 -36.27 -4.44 11.26
C THR A 141 -35.81 -4.12 9.83
N MET A 142 -36.75 -4.02 8.88
CA MET A 142 -36.43 -3.64 7.50
C MET A 142 -35.91 -2.20 7.40
N LYS A 143 -36.45 -1.27 8.20
CA LYS A 143 -35.97 0.12 8.24
C LYS A 143 -34.54 0.18 8.78
N GLU A 144 -34.25 -0.54 9.88
CA GLU A 144 -32.88 -0.61 10.43
C GLU A 144 -31.89 -1.19 9.42
N ARG A 145 -32.22 -2.32 8.78
CA ARG A 145 -31.35 -2.91 7.76
C ARG A 145 -31.06 -1.94 6.61
N LYS A 146 -32.06 -1.19 6.13
CA LYS A 146 -31.86 -0.16 5.10
C LYS A 146 -30.95 0.97 5.58
N LEU A 147 -31.06 1.37 6.85
CA LEU A 147 -30.18 2.39 7.44
C LEU A 147 -28.73 1.88 7.56
N GLU A 148 -28.55 0.63 7.98
CA GLU A 148 -27.23 -0.02 8.06
C GLU A 148 -26.60 -0.16 6.67
N GLU A 149 -27.34 -0.62 5.67
CA GLU A 149 -26.87 -0.72 4.28
C GLU A 149 -26.50 0.65 3.72
N SER A 150 -27.31 1.68 3.98
CA SER A 150 -27.02 3.05 3.56
C SER A 150 -25.77 3.61 4.24
N SER A 151 -25.61 3.38 5.55
CA SER A 151 -24.43 3.77 6.33
C SER A 151 -23.16 3.06 5.84
N LEU A 152 -23.25 1.75 5.58
CA LEU A 152 -22.15 0.97 5.02
C LEU A 152 -21.77 1.48 3.63
N ALA A 153 -22.76 1.73 2.77
CA ALA A 153 -22.52 2.30 1.44
C ALA A 153 -21.86 3.69 1.52
N LEU A 154 -22.23 4.49 2.51
CA LEU A 154 -21.62 5.79 2.76
C LEU A 154 -20.16 5.65 3.21
N ASN A 155 -19.87 4.74 4.15
CA ASN A 155 -18.50 4.47 4.60
C ASN A 155 -17.61 3.98 3.46
N LEU A 156 -18.10 3.06 2.62
CA LEU A 156 -17.38 2.59 1.44
C LEU A 156 -17.07 3.74 0.45
N LYS A 157 -18.02 4.67 0.27
CA LYS A 157 -17.78 5.87 -0.55
C LYS A 157 -16.69 6.75 0.06
N TYR A 158 -16.74 7.03 1.36
CA TYR A 158 -15.70 7.82 2.03
C TYR A 158 -14.32 7.18 1.97
N ASP A 159 -14.23 5.87 2.20
CA ASP A 159 -12.96 5.14 2.10
C ASP A 159 -12.42 5.17 0.67
N SER A 160 -13.29 4.99 -0.33
CA SER A 160 -12.90 5.08 -1.74
C SER A 160 -12.40 6.48 -2.11
N ALA A 161 -13.08 7.54 -1.67
CA ALA A 161 -12.69 8.92 -1.92
C ALA A 161 -11.35 9.26 -1.24
N THR A 162 -11.16 8.80 0.00
CA THR A 162 -9.90 8.97 0.74
C THR A 162 -8.75 8.24 0.06
N ARG A 163 -8.99 7.02 -0.43
CA ARG A 163 -7.98 6.26 -1.18
C ARG A 163 -7.62 6.96 -2.49
N ASN A 164 -8.60 7.45 -3.24
CA ASN A 164 -8.36 8.19 -4.48
C ASN A 164 -7.56 9.47 -4.24
N ALA A 165 -7.91 10.25 -3.22
CA ALA A 165 -7.17 11.46 -2.84
C ALA A 165 -5.71 11.14 -2.45
N ARG A 166 -5.45 10.01 -1.76
CA ARG A 166 -4.08 9.56 -1.47
C ARG A 166 -3.30 9.18 -2.73
N ILE A 167 -3.95 8.52 -3.69
CA ILE A 167 -3.33 8.16 -4.97
C ILE A 167 -2.99 9.43 -5.76
N GLU A 168 -3.93 10.36 -5.89
CA GLU A 168 -3.70 11.64 -6.59
C GLU A 168 -2.56 12.45 -5.95
N ALA A 169 -2.51 12.52 -4.61
CA ALA A 169 -1.43 13.19 -3.90
C ALA A 169 -0.07 12.50 -4.12
N ALA A 170 -0.03 11.17 -4.16
CA ALA A 170 1.17 10.41 -4.45
C ALA A 170 1.64 10.61 -5.90
N GLU A 171 0.73 10.62 -6.87
CA GLU A 171 1.03 10.90 -8.27
C GLU A 171 1.55 12.33 -8.47
N ALA A 172 0.94 13.32 -7.84
CA ALA A 172 1.39 14.72 -7.87
C ALA A 172 2.81 14.86 -7.30
N ARG A 173 3.10 14.18 -6.18
CA ARG A 173 4.43 14.12 -5.58
C ARG A 173 5.46 13.42 -6.48
N ASN A 174 5.05 12.36 -7.17
CA ASN A 174 5.94 11.66 -8.10
C ASN A 174 6.28 12.54 -9.31
N ARG A 175 5.28 13.21 -9.91
CA ARG A 175 5.50 14.16 -11.02
C ARG A 175 6.44 15.30 -10.64
N THR A 176 6.28 15.86 -9.45
CA THR A 176 7.17 16.92 -8.95
C THR A 176 8.59 16.39 -8.70
N ASN A 177 8.75 15.21 -8.10
CA ASN A 177 10.06 14.59 -7.91
C ASN A 177 10.79 14.33 -9.25
N ILE A 178 10.08 13.82 -10.25
CA ILE A 178 10.63 13.59 -11.60
C ILE A 178 11.08 14.91 -12.23
N ALA A 179 10.25 15.95 -12.16
CA ALA A 179 10.60 17.27 -12.69
C ALA A 179 11.84 17.86 -12.01
N ILE A 180 11.94 17.75 -10.68
CA ILE A 180 13.09 18.20 -9.91
C ILE A 180 14.35 17.41 -10.31
N PHE A 181 14.24 16.10 -10.49
CA PHE A 181 15.36 15.25 -10.88
C PHE A 181 15.90 15.62 -12.28
N ILE A 182 14.99 15.84 -13.25
CA ILE A 182 15.36 16.29 -14.61
C ILE A 182 16.07 17.65 -14.54
N ALA A 183 15.56 18.60 -13.75
CA ALA A 183 16.18 19.92 -13.59
C ALA A 183 17.59 19.83 -12.98
N MET A 184 17.79 18.97 -11.98
CA MET A 184 19.11 18.73 -11.39
C MET A 184 20.10 18.12 -12.40
N LEU A 185 19.67 17.14 -13.21
CA LEU A 185 20.52 16.55 -14.25
C LEU A 185 20.94 17.57 -15.31
N LEU A 186 20.03 18.46 -15.71
CA LEU A 186 20.34 19.54 -16.64
C LEU A 186 21.34 20.54 -16.07
N ALA A 187 21.21 20.89 -14.78
CA ALA A 187 22.16 21.79 -14.12
C ALA A 187 23.57 21.17 -14.04
N ILE A 188 23.69 19.91 -13.64
CA ILE A 188 24.97 19.21 -13.54
C ILE A 188 25.65 19.08 -14.91
N SER A 189 24.89 18.68 -15.94
CA SER A 189 25.43 18.56 -17.29
C SER A 189 25.86 19.91 -17.87
N GLY A 190 25.13 21.00 -17.60
CA GLY A 190 25.51 22.36 -17.96
C GLY A 190 26.83 22.80 -17.32
N VAL A 191 27.01 22.55 -16.02
CA VAL A 191 28.26 22.87 -15.32
C VAL A 191 29.42 22.05 -15.87
N ALA A 192 29.23 20.75 -16.11
CA ALA A 192 30.26 19.88 -16.68
C ALA A 192 30.69 20.35 -18.08
N ALA A 193 29.72 20.71 -18.94
CA ALA A 193 29.99 21.25 -20.26
C ALA A 193 30.76 22.58 -20.20
N TYR A 194 30.37 23.48 -19.29
CA TYR A 194 31.07 24.75 -19.07
C TYR A 194 32.53 24.54 -18.65
N ILE A 195 32.79 23.66 -17.67
CA ILE A 195 34.15 23.33 -17.22
C ILE A 195 34.96 22.73 -18.37
N PHE A 196 34.38 21.82 -19.13
CA PHE A 196 35.04 21.18 -20.28
C PHE A 196 35.42 22.20 -21.35
N MET A 197 34.50 23.10 -21.73
CA MET A 197 34.77 24.16 -22.70
C MET A 197 35.86 25.11 -22.20
N ASN A 198 35.84 25.50 -20.93
CA ASN A 198 36.85 26.39 -20.36
C ASN A 198 38.24 25.74 -20.35
N LYS A 199 38.35 24.47 -19.92
CA LYS A 199 39.61 23.71 -19.99
C LYS A 199 40.12 23.56 -21.41
N ARG A 200 39.25 23.26 -22.37
CA ARG A 200 39.60 23.17 -23.79
C ARG A 200 40.15 24.50 -24.31
N ASN A 201 39.51 25.61 -23.97
CA ASN A 201 39.97 26.94 -24.37
C ASN A 201 41.32 27.31 -23.75
N GLN A 202 41.58 26.91 -22.50
CA GLN A 202 42.89 27.10 -21.86
C GLN A 202 43.98 26.29 -22.54
N LEU A 203 43.71 25.02 -22.88
CA LEU A 203 44.66 24.17 -23.60
C LEU A 203 45.00 24.74 -24.99
N LEU A 204 44.00 25.19 -25.74
CA LEU A 204 44.22 25.82 -27.05
C LEU A 204 45.08 27.09 -26.96
N LYS A 205 44.94 27.88 -25.89
CA LYS A 205 45.80 29.05 -25.66
C LYS A 205 47.25 28.65 -25.38
N LEU A 206 47.45 27.64 -24.53
CA LEU A 206 48.79 27.14 -24.20
C LEU A 206 49.49 26.52 -25.43
N GLU A 207 48.74 25.80 -26.26
CA GLU A 207 49.25 25.23 -27.52
C GLU A 207 49.69 26.36 -28.46
N HIS A 208 48.87 27.40 -28.61
CA HIS A 208 49.22 28.57 -29.42
C HIS A 208 50.45 29.32 -28.92
N GLU A 209 50.59 29.52 -27.60
CA GLU A 209 51.77 30.13 -27.00
C GLU A 209 53.04 29.30 -27.23
N ASN A 210 52.94 27.96 -27.14
CA ASN A 210 54.05 27.05 -27.43
C ASN A 210 54.48 27.13 -28.89
N ASP A 211 53.52 27.14 -29.81
CA ASP A 211 53.78 27.27 -31.25
C ASP A 211 54.48 28.60 -31.57
N ILE A 212 54.07 29.71 -30.96
CA ILE A 212 54.74 31.01 -31.11
C ILE A 212 56.20 30.93 -30.62
N LEU A 213 56.43 30.34 -29.44
CA LEU A 213 57.78 30.16 -28.90
C LEU A 213 58.64 29.31 -29.84
N LYS A 214 58.08 28.23 -30.39
CA LYS A 214 58.76 27.34 -31.32
C LYS A 214 59.14 28.05 -32.62
N ILE A 215 58.24 28.87 -33.18
CA ILE A 215 58.50 29.69 -34.36
C ILE A 215 59.63 30.68 -34.08
N LYS A 216 59.58 31.38 -32.94
CA LYS A 216 60.63 32.34 -32.55
C LYS A 216 61.99 31.67 -32.40
N THR A 217 62.01 30.48 -31.78
CA THR A 217 63.25 29.69 -31.62
C THR A 217 63.80 29.22 -32.96
N MET A 218 62.94 28.80 -33.90
CA MET A 218 63.36 28.47 -35.26
C MET A 218 63.92 29.68 -36.00
N GLN A 219 63.29 30.85 -35.86
CA GLN A 219 63.74 32.10 -36.46
C GLN A 219 65.12 32.52 -35.93
N ASP A 220 65.33 32.47 -34.61
CA ASP A 220 66.63 32.77 -33.98
C ASP A 220 67.74 31.80 -34.47
N ASN A 221 67.41 30.52 -34.60
CA ASN A 221 68.33 29.51 -35.12
C ASN A 221 68.68 29.74 -36.61
N LEU A 222 67.69 30.13 -37.43
CA LEU A 222 67.90 30.47 -38.83
C LEU A 222 68.81 31.70 -38.98
N PHE A 223 68.56 32.77 -38.22
CA PHE A 223 69.42 33.95 -38.22
C PHE A 223 70.85 33.63 -37.78
N LYS A 224 71.01 32.79 -36.75
CA LYS A 224 72.33 32.35 -36.29
C LYS A 224 73.07 31.54 -37.36
N SER A 225 72.36 30.68 -38.10
CA SER A 225 72.92 29.95 -39.23
C SER A 225 73.33 30.87 -40.37
N ASP A 226 72.51 31.88 -40.68
CA ASP A 226 72.78 32.85 -41.75
C ASP A 226 74.01 33.72 -41.45
N CYS A 227 74.15 34.17 -40.19
CA CYS A 227 75.37 34.86 -39.74
C CYS A 227 76.61 33.98 -39.91
N ARG A 228 76.51 32.69 -39.57
CA ARG A 228 77.63 31.74 -39.70
C ARG A 228 78.00 31.49 -41.17
N ASN A 229 77.00 31.39 -42.05
CA ASN A 229 77.22 31.25 -43.49
C ASN A 229 77.84 32.51 -44.10
N LYS A 230 77.43 33.72 -43.66
CA LYS A 230 78.04 34.98 -44.10
C LYS A 230 79.50 35.07 -43.68
N ASP A 231 79.83 34.70 -42.44
CA ASP A 231 81.22 34.69 -41.95
C ASP A 231 82.09 33.69 -42.75
N MET A 232 81.55 32.51 -43.05
CA MET A 232 82.25 31.53 -43.88
C MET A 232 82.43 31.99 -45.33
N SER A 233 81.43 32.65 -45.91
CA SER A 233 81.51 33.26 -47.25
C SER A 233 82.57 34.38 -47.31
N ALA A 234 82.63 35.24 -46.29
CA ALA A 234 83.63 36.29 -46.19
C ALA A 234 85.06 35.72 -46.16
N ARG A 235 85.30 34.66 -45.38
CA ARG A 235 86.59 33.95 -45.35
C ARG A 235 86.95 33.33 -46.69
N ILE A 236 85.99 32.75 -47.40
CA ILE A 236 86.21 32.19 -48.74
C ILE A 236 86.59 33.31 -49.73
N SER A 237 85.89 34.44 -49.69
CA SER A 237 86.19 35.61 -50.53
C SER A 237 87.61 36.14 -50.28
N GLU A 238 88.03 36.23 -49.01
CA GLU A 238 89.38 36.66 -48.63
C GLU A 238 90.47 35.71 -49.16
N LEU A 239 90.22 34.39 -49.10
CA LEU A 239 91.10 33.35 -49.67
C LEU A 239 91.23 33.46 -51.20
N PHE A 240 90.14 33.75 -51.91
CA PHE A 240 90.20 33.97 -53.34
C PHE A 240 90.97 35.24 -53.67
N HIS A 241 90.73 36.34 -52.95
CA HIS A 241 91.38 37.61 -53.22
C HIS A 241 92.91 37.54 -53.02
N THR A 242 93.36 36.86 -51.96
CA THR A 242 94.78 36.62 -51.70
C THR A 242 95.43 35.73 -52.76
N ARG A 243 94.74 34.69 -53.23
CA ARG A 243 95.26 33.84 -54.33
C ARG A 243 95.33 34.57 -55.66
N PHE A 244 94.35 35.41 -55.98
CA PHE A 244 94.39 36.24 -57.19
C PHE A 244 95.55 37.26 -57.14
N ASN A 245 95.74 37.92 -56.01
CA ASN A 245 96.88 38.85 -55.84
C ASN A 245 98.24 38.15 -55.98
N LEU A 246 98.36 36.88 -55.54
CA LEU A 246 99.58 36.09 -55.73
C LEU A 246 99.81 35.76 -57.21
N ILE A 247 98.76 35.42 -57.95
CA ILE A 247 98.84 35.13 -59.39
C ILE A 247 99.20 36.39 -60.18
N ASP A 248 98.61 37.54 -59.84
CA ASP A 248 98.94 38.82 -60.47
C ASP A 248 100.38 39.25 -60.15
N ALA A 249 100.86 39.03 -58.92
CA ALA A 249 102.25 39.28 -58.56
C ALA A 249 103.23 38.39 -59.35
N LEU A 250 102.89 37.11 -59.54
CA LEU A 250 103.67 36.19 -60.37
C LEU A 250 103.65 36.60 -61.86
N ALA A 251 102.49 37.02 -62.38
CA ALA A 251 102.37 37.49 -63.75
C ALA A 251 103.18 38.78 -63.99
N ALA A 252 103.16 39.72 -63.04
CA ALA A 252 103.96 40.94 -63.09
C ALA A 252 105.47 40.62 -63.16
N THR A 253 105.95 39.69 -62.32
CA THR A 253 107.36 39.27 -62.36
C THR A 253 107.76 38.52 -63.64
N TYR A 254 106.83 37.80 -64.28
CA TYR A 254 107.10 37.10 -65.54
C TYR A 254 107.25 38.06 -66.73
N PHE A 255 106.51 39.16 -66.74
CA PHE A 255 106.61 40.18 -67.79
C PHE A 255 107.82 41.11 -67.63
N GLU A 256 108.34 41.30 -66.41
CA GLU A 256 109.58 42.07 -66.19
C GLU A 256 110.85 41.32 -66.62
N CYS A 257 110.83 39.98 -66.69
CA CYS A 257 111.99 39.16 -67.04
C CYS A 257 112.22 38.95 -68.55
N LYS A 258 111.38 39.52 -69.43
CA LYS A 258 111.43 39.31 -70.88
C LYS A 258 111.79 40.58 -71.67
N ARG A 259 112.73 41.37 -71.13
CA ARG A 259 113.30 42.56 -71.77
C ARG A 259 114.75 42.31 -72.17
#